data_AF-A0A2H0UTB8-F1
#
_entry.id   AF-A0A2H0UTB8-F1
#
_cell.length_a   1.000
_cell.length_b   1.000
_cell.length_c   1.000
_cell.angle_alpha   90.00
_cell.angle_beta   90.00
_cell.angle_gamma   90.00
#
_symmetry.space_group_name_H-M   'P 1'
#
loop_
_entity.id
_entity.type
_entity.pdbx_description
1 polymer ?
#
loop_
_entity_poly.entity_id
_entity_poly.type
_entity_poly.pdbx_seq_one_letter_code
_entity_poly.pdbx_strand_id
1 'polypeptide(L)'
;MNKIFTFLGIFILLLVIVTAVLVILRGDEDTWLCVQGQWVQHGNPSSKMPTSTCPGFMPQEPDWVILNAPKENELVISPVLIEGKAKGTWFFEGSFPAKLYDEQGELLSVAIASSKGEWMTEDYVDFTAQMTFLVTTTTQAKLVLERDNPSGLTELDKSVEFSLVLKPSETMDLQVFFNNNELDPEVSCVKVFPVQRRVFKTLEPAKAAIEELLKGPTSNEASQSYQTSLPQNVKLNKIGIAKGVATVDFNEALGYQVGGSCRVSAIRAQITETLKQFPSVQDVVISINGQTEDILQP
;
A
#
# COMPACT_ATOMS: atom_id res chain seq x y z
N MET A 1 10.60 76.82 51.48
CA MET A 1 9.98 76.93 50.14
C MET A 1 10.58 75.97 49.10
N ASN A 2 11.89 75.71 49.06
CA ASN A 2 12.50 74.90 47.98
C ASN A 2 12.08 73.42 47.87
N LYS A 3 11.75 72.74 48.99
CA LYS A 3 11.44 71.30 48.96
C LYS A 3 10.11 70.95 48.26
N ILE A 4 9.13 71.86 48.32
CA ILE A 4 7.82 71.69 47.67
C ILE A 4 7.95 71.82 46.14
N PHE A 5 8.75 72.76 45.66
CA PHE A 5 9.02 72.92 44.22
C PHE A 5 9.79 71.73 43.63
N THR A 6 10.73 71.14 44.36
CA THR A 6 11.40 69.89 43.94
C THR A 6 10.46 68.69 43.90
N PHE A 7 9.57 68.54 44.88
CA PHE A 7 8.59 67.43 44.87
C PHE A 7 7.57 67.58 43.74
N LEU A 8 7.09 68.80 43.49
CA LEU A 8 6.18 69.09 42.39
C LEU A 8 6.86 68.86 41.03
N GLY A 9 8.12 69.25 40.88
CA GLY A 9 8.90 69.00 39.66
C GLY A 9 9.10 67.51 39.37
N ILE A 10 9.44 66.71 40.40
CA ILE A 10 9.59 65.25 40.25
C ILE A 10 8.25 64.59 39.91
N PHE A 11 7.16 65.03 40.52
CA PHE A 11 5.82 64.50 40.23
C PHE A 11 5.39 64.78 38.79
N ILE A 12 5.60 66.01 38.31
CA ILE A 12 5.31 66.37 36.91
C ILE A 12 6.18 65.55 35.95
N LEU A 13 7.46 65.36 36.25
CA LEU A 13 8.36 64.54 35.43
C LEU A 13 7.90 63.09 35.36
N LEU A 14 7.52 62.49 36.49
CA LEU A 14 6.97 61.13 36.54
C LEU A 14 5.67 61.01 35.75
N LEU A 15 4.80 62.01 35.83
CA LEU A 15 3.54 62.03 35.08
C LEU A 15 3.79 62.06 33.57
N VAL A 16 4.77 62.85 33.11
CA VAL A 16 5.18 62.93 31.70
C VAL A 16 5.81 61.62 31.23
N ILE A 17 6.62 60.96 32.06
CA ILE A 17 7.21 59.66 31.73
C ILE A 17 6.11 58.59 31.63
N VAL A 18 5.16 58.56 32.56
CA VAL A 18 4.05 57.59 32.53
C VAL A 18 3.16 57.80 31.31
N THR A 19 2.83 59.04 30.95
CA THR A 19 2.04 59.31 29.74
C THR A 19 2.81 58.95 28.48
N ALA A 20 4.11 59.25 28.41
CA ALA A 20 4.94 58.85 27.27
C ALA A 20 5.01 57.32 27.12
N VAL A 21 5.18 56.59 28.23
CA VAL A 21 5.18 55.11 28.23
C VAL A 21 3.83 54.55 27.82
N LEU A 22 2.72 55.12 28.30
CA LEU A 22 1.37 54.71 27.91
C LEU A 22 1.08 54.98 26.42
N VAL A 23 1.63 56.05 25.85
CA VAL A 23 1.53 56.34 24.41
C VAL A 23 2.39 55.37 23.58
N ILE A 24 3.58 55.01 24.05
CA ILE A 24 4.45 54.03 23.37
C ILE A 24 3.87 52.61 23.42
N LEU A 25 3.12 52.26 24.48
CA LEU A 25 2.46 50.96 24.62
C LEU A 25 1.11 50.87 23.89
N ARG A 26 0.57 51.97 23.36
CA ARG A 26 -0.57 51.93 22.43
C ARG A 26 -0.03 51.62 21.04
N GLY A 27 -0.27 50.39 20.57
CA GLY A 27 0.02 50.01 19.18
C GLY A 27 -0.78 50.87 18.19
N ASP A 28 -0.36 50.87 16.93
CA ASP A 28 -0.97 51.69 15.87
C ASP A 28 -2.50 51.48 15.81
N GLU A 29 -3.23 52.54 16.15
CA GLU A 29 -4.69 52.52 16.33
C GLU A 29 -5.45 52.64 15.00
N ASP A 30 -4.79 53.10 13.94
CA ASP A 30 -5.36 53.30 12.59
C ASP A 30 -4.66 52.42 11.54
N THR A 31 -5.06 51.15 11.43
CA THR A 31 -4.42 50.18 10.53
C THR A 31 -5.42 49.19 9.91
N TRP A 32 -4.99 48.46 8.88
CA TRP A 32 -5.75 47.34 8.32
C TRP A 32 -5.37 46.05 9.04
N LEU A 33 -6.33 45.37 9.64
CA LEU A 33 -6.12 44.09 10.32
C LEU A 33 -6.58 42.94 9.42
N CYS A 34 -5.75 41.94 9.23
CA CYS A 34 -6.12 40.71 8.55
C CYS A 34 -6.82 39.78 9.56
N VAL A 35 -8.13 39.61 9.43
CA VAL A 35 -8.96 38.78 10.32
C VAL A 35 -9.77 37.83 9.45
N GLN A 36 -9.60 36.52 9.64
CA GLN A 36 -10.33 35.47 8.90
C GLN A 36 -10.27 35.62 7.36
N GLY A 37 -9.09 35.94 6.81
CA GLY A 37 -8.89 36.05 5.37
C GLY A 37 -9.43 37.34 4.75
N GLN A 38 -9.97 38.26 5.56
CA GLN A 38 -10.44 39.57 5.13
C GLN A 38 -9.66 40.69 5.81
N TRP A 39 -9.37 41.75 5.05
CA TRP A 39 -8.86 42.99 5.60
C TRP A 39 -10.01 43.75 6.26
N VAL A 40 -9.97 43.82 7.58
CA VAL A 40 -10.91 44.57 8.40
C VAL A 40 -10.29 45.91 8.76
N GLN A 41 -11.05 46.99 8.60
CA GLN A 41 -10.62 48.33 8.98
C GLN A 41 -10.57 48.44 10.52
N HIS A 42 -9.43 48.82 11.09
CA HIS A 42 -9.28 49.16 12.49
C HIS A 42 -8.91 50.64 12.62
N GLY A 43 -9.77 51.42 13.29
CA GLY A 43 -9.65 52.88 13.29
C GLY A 43 -9.95 53.50 11.91
N ASN A 44 -9.19 54.52 11.52
CA ASN A 44 -9.34 55.23 10.25
C ASN A 44 -8.01 55.26 9.46
N PRO A 45 -7.55 54.11 8.91
CA PRO A 45 -6.30 54.02 8.18
C PRO A 45 -6.29 54.95 6.96
N SER A 46 -5.26 55.78 6.86
CA SER A 46 -5.06 56.72 5.74
C SER A 46 -4.58 56.01 4.46
N SER A 47 -3.98 54.83 4.60
CA SER A 47 -3.58 53.98 3.49
C SER A 47 -4.78 53.23 2.88
N LYS A 48 -4.79 53.09 1.56
CA LYS A 48 -5.75 52.21 0.86
C LYS A 48 -5.66 50.78 1.42
N MET A 49 -6.79 50.07 1.42
CA MET A 49 -6.85 48.67 1.79
C MET A 49 -5.77 47.88 1.03
N PRO A 50 -5.00 47.00 1.71
CA PRO A 50 -3.98 46.19 1.05
C PRO A 50 -4.61 45.36 -0.07
N THR A 51 -3.96 45.36 -1.24
CA THR A 51 -4.37 44.55 -2.40
C THR A 51 -3.78 43.15 -2.38
N SER A 52 -2.85 42.87 -1.46
CA SER A 52 -2.32 41.53 -1.21
C SER A 52 -3.37 40.65 -0.53
N THR A 53 -3.41 39.38 -0.89
CA THR A 53 -4.23 38.37 -0.23
C THR A 53 -3.88 38.32 1.27
N CYS A 54 -4.89 38.49 2.13
CA CYS A 54 -4.76 38.41 3.58
C CYS A 54 -4.35 36.96 3.95
N PRO A 55 -3.12 36.73 4.47
CA PRO A 55 -2.68 35.39 4.82
C PRO A 55 -3.36 34.99 6.13
N GLY A 56 -4.49 34.30 6.06
CA GLY A 56 -5.19 33.88 7.27
C GLY A 56 -6.63 33.42 7.10
N PHE A 57 -6.90 32.55 6.12
CA PHE A 57 -7.88 31.45 6.20
C PHE A 57 -7.82 30.70 4.87
N MET A 58 -6.90 29.74 4.72
CA MET A 58 -7.23 28.61 3.86
C MET A 58 -8.17 27.77 4.71
N PRO A 59 -9.44 27.54 4.34
CA PRO A 59 -10.19 26.47 4.98
C PRO A 59 -9.29 25.23 4.83
N GLN A 60 -8.87 24.64 5.94
CA GLN A 60 -8.26 23.32 5.86
C GLN A 60 -9.34 22.47 5.20
N GLU A 61 -9.07 22.03 3.96
CA GLU A 61 -9.88 21.02 3.28
C GLU A 61 -10.22 19.96 4.34
N PRO A 62 -11.48 19.54 4.46
CA PRO A 62 -11.81 18.51 5.43
C PRO A 62 -10.90 17.31 5.16
N ASP A 63 -10.19 16.83 6.20
CA ASP A 63 -9.33 15.65 6.08
C ASP A 63 -10.19 14.46 5.65
N TRP A 64 -10.29 14.20 4.35
CA TRP A 64 -11.13 13.14 3.82
C TRP A 64 -10.66 11.76 4.30
N VAL A 65 -9.35 11.67 4.56
CA VAL A 65 -8.65 10.45 4.95
C VAL A 65 -7.57 10.80 5.97
N ILE A 66 -7.49 10.01 7.04
CA ILE A 66 -6.49 10.06 8.09
C ILE A 66 -5.73 8.73 8.07
N LEU A 67 -4.42 8.79 7.87
CA LEU A 67 -3.55 7.62 7.95
C LEU A 67 -3.04 7.44 9.39
N ASN A 68 -3.34 6.28 9.99
CA ASN A 68 -2.86 5.92 11.32
C ASN A 68 -1.54 5.15 11.26
N ALA A 69 -1.39 4.28 10.27
CA ALA A 69 -0.18 3.50 10.00
C ALA A 69 -0.08 3.16 8.50
N PRO A 70 1.11 3.17 7.88
CA PRO A 70 2.35 3.73 8.42
C PRO A 70 2.28 5.26 8.59
N LYS A 71 3.18 5.86 9.37
CA LYS A 71 3.27 7.32 9.54
C LYS A 71 4.01 7.98 8.38
N GLU A 72 3.81 9.28 8.22
CA GLU A 72 4.54 10.11 7.27
C GLU A 72 6.07 9.94 7.46
N ASN A 73 6.77 9.66 6.37
CA ASN A 73 8.20 9.34 6.28
C ASN A 73 8.66 8.10 7.07
N GLU A 74 7.74 7.21 7.46
CA GLU A 74 8.10 5.99 8.17
C GLU A 74 8.88 5.01 7.26
N LEU A 75 9.87 4.36 7.88
CA LEU A 75 10.61 3.26 7.25
C LEU A 75 9.77 1.99 7.28
N VAL A 76 9.31 1.52 6.13
CA VAL A 76 8.44 0.34 6.01
C VAL A 76 9.12 -0.78 5.24
N ILE A 77 8.83 -2.02 5.65
CA ILE A 77 9.22 -3.25 4.94
C ILE A 77 7.97 -3.94 4.41
N SER A 78 8.11 -4.68 3.32
CA SER A 78 7.00 -5.42 2.75
C SER A 78 6.80 -6.79 3.43
N PRO A 79 5.55 -7.25 3.66
CA PRO A 79 4.29 -6.51 3.45
C PRO A 79 4.04 -5.46 4.53
N VAL A 80 3.47 -4.32 4.15
CA VAL A 80 3.06 -3.25 5.07
C VAL A 80 1.55 -3.30 5.29
N LEU A 81 1.13 -3.16 6.56
CA LEU A 81 -0.27 -2.95 6.91
C LEU A 81 -0.56 -1.45 6.90
N ILE A 82 -1.56 -1.05 6.13
CA ILE A 82 -2.03 0.32 6.01
C ILE A 82 -3.34 0.40 6.80
N GLU A 83 -3.41 1.27 7.79
CA GLU A 83 -4.57 1.47 8.65
C GLU A 83 -4.88 2.96 8.76
N GLY A 84 -6.17 3.28 8.78
CA GLY A 84 -6.60 4.67 8.86
C GLY A 84 -8.09 4.80 8.95
N LYS A 85 -8.56 6.04 8.79
CA LYS A 85 -9.98 6.41 8.72
C LYS A 85 -10.22 7.19 7.46
N ALA A 86 -11.31 6.91 6.76
CA ALA A 86 -11.74 7.72 5.64
C ALA A 86 -13.22 8.08 5.82
N LYS A 87 -13.64 9.22 5.27
CA LYS A 87 -15.07 9.55 5.18
C LYS A 87 -15.79 8.45 4.41
N GLY A 88 -17.00 8.07 4.82
CA GLY A 88 -17.76 7.02 4.13
C GLY A 88 -17.96 7.27 2.63
N THR A 89 -18.06 8.53 2.23
CA THR A 89 -18.11 9.00 0.82
C THR A 89 -16.80 8.85 0.04
N TRP A 90 -15.73 8.38 0.67
CA TRP A 90 -14.46 8.01 0.03
C TRP A 90 -14.49 6.59 -0.55
N PHE A 91 -15.35 5.74 0.00
CA PHE A 91 -15.50 4.34 -0.39
C PHE A 91 -16.52 4.19 -1.51
N PHE A 92 -16.30 3.18 -2.35
CA PHE A 92 -17.32 2.60 -3.21
C PHE A 92 -17.31 1.08 -2.98
N GLU A 93 -18.51 0.49 -2.81
CA GLU A 93 -18.67 -0.91 -2.40
C GLU A 93 -17.87 -1.28 -1.13
N GLY A 94 -17.63 -0.29 -0.25
CA GLY A 94 -16.88 -0.47 1.00
C GLY A 94 -15.37 -0.59 0.82
N SER A 95 -14.83 -0.21 -0.34
CA SER A 95 -13.39 -0.23 -0.60
C SER A 95 -12.89 0.99 -1.39
N PHE A 96 -11.58 1.15 -1.46
CA PHE A 96 -10.92 2.09 -2.36
C PHE A 96 -9.46 1.67 -2.65
N PRO A 97 -8.84 2.14 -3.75
CA PRO A 97 -7.48 1.75 -4.10
C PRO A 97 -6.42 2.54 -3.31
N ALA A 98 -5.38 1.82 -2.87
CA ALA A 98 -4.15 2.36 -2.32
C ALA A 98 -3.00 2.02 -3.29
N LYS A 99 -2.33 3.03 -3.82
CA LYS A 99 -1.26 2.88 -4.81
C LYS A 99 0.07 3.34 -4.23
N LEU A 100 1.15 2.66 -4.57
CA LEU A 100 2.49 2.99 -4.13
C LEU A 100 3.36 3.31 -5.33
N TYR A 101 3.93 4.50 -5.34
CA TYR A 101 4.82 4.99 -6.39
C TYR A 101 6.23 5.21 -5.84
N ASP A 102 7.25 5.07 -6.67
CA ASP A 102 8.61 5.52 -6.32
C ASP A 102 8.82 7.03 -6.59
N GLU A 103 10.04 7.52 -6.37
CA GLU A 103 10.44 8.91 -6.65
C GLU A 103 10.32 9.30 -8.13
N GLN A 104 10.41 8.32 -9.04
CA GLN A 104 10.33 8.54 -10.48
C GLN A 104 8.89 8.52 -10.99
N GLY A 105 7.92 8.20 -10.11
CA GLY A 105 6.51 8.06 -10.44
C GLY A 105 6.16 6.70 -11.04
N GLU A 106 7.04 5.71 -10.96
CA GLU A 106 6.74 4.33 -11.34
C GLU A 106 5.82 3.68 -10.29
N LEU A 107 4.75 3.02 -10.75
CA LEU A 107 3.84 2.31 -9.87
C LEU A 107 4.48 0.99 -9.39
N LEU A 108 4.83 0.93 -8.11
CA LEU A 108 5.44 -0.25 -7.49
C LEU A 108 4.41 -1.28 -7.06
N SER A 109 3.24 -0.84 -6.57
CA SER A 109 2.21 -1.74 -6.04
C SER A 109 0.83 -1.09 -5.96
N VAL A 110 -0.21 -1.93 -5.96
CA VAL A 110 -1.60 -1.55 -5.69
C VAL A 110 -2.17 -2.51 -4.66
N ALA A 111 -2.84 -1.97 -3.65
CA ALA A 111 -3.62 -2.72 -2.67
C ALA A 111 -5.04 -2.16 -2.59
N ILE A 112 -5.98 -2.99 -2.14
CA ILE A 112 -7.36 -2.57 -1.89
C ILE A 112 -7.51 -2.31 -0.40
N ALA A 113 -7.89 -1.08 -0.04
CA ALA A 113 -8.27 -0.73 1.31
C ALA A 113 -9.75 -1.04 1.51
N SER A 114 -10.08 -1.84 2.52
CA SER A 114 -11.45 -2.23 2.83
C SER A 114 -11.90 -1.59 4.14
N SER A 115 -13.13 -1.09 4.16
CA SER A 115 -13.82 -0.62 5.36
C SER A 115 -13.98 -1.73 6.40
N LYS A 116 -13.97 -1.36 7.68
CA LYS A 116 -14.21 -2.26 8.82
C LYS A 116 -15.64 -2.20 9.38
N GLY A 117 -16.54 -1.47 8.70
CA GLY A 117 -17.92 -1.30 9.15
C GLY A 117 -18.79 -0.67 8.06
N GLU A 118 -19.96 -0.20 8.47
CA GLU A 118 -20.91 0.49 7.58
C GLU A 118 -20.28 1.75 6.98
N TRP A 119 -20.12 1.76 5.66
CA TRP A 119 -19.43 2.82 4.93
C TRP A 119 -20.37 3.85 4.29
N MET A 120 -21.66 3.56 4.20
CA MET A 120 -22.68 4.47 3.64
C MET A 120 -23.03 5.58 4.65
N THR A 121 -22.04 6.40 4.98
CA THR A 121 -22.11 7.47 5.98
C THR A 121 -21.29 8.70 5.57
N GLU A 122 -21.58 9.84 6.18
CA GLU A 122 -20.75 11.05 6.10
C GLU A 122 -19.68 11.10 7.21
N ASP A 123 -19.68 10.12 8.11
CA ASP A 123 -18.71 9.99 9.20
C ASP A 123 -17.43 9.25 8.76
N TYR A 124 -16.45 9.22 9.66
CA TYR A 124 -15.24 8.44 9.47
C TYR A 124 -15.48 6.96 9.70
N VAL A 125 -14.88 6.15 8.82
CA VAL A 125 -14.95 4.70 8.83
C VAL A 125 -13.52 4.18 8.80
N ASP A 126 -13.19 3.27 9.72
CA ASP A 126 -11.87 2.63 9.76
C ASP A 126 -11.67 1.77 8.51
N PHE A 127 -10.48 1.79 7.95
CA PHE A 127 -10.08 0.94 6.84
C PHE A 127 -8.76 0.21 7.11
N THR A 128 -8.55 -0.90 6.41
CA THR A 128 -7.26 -1.59 6.37
C THR A 128 -6.92 -2.04 4.97
N ALA A 129 -5.65 -1.99 4.58
CA ALA A 129 -5.11 -2.64 3.39
C ALA A 129 -3.80 -3.36 3.74
N GLN A 130 -3.53 -4.50 3.12
CA GLN A 130 -2.21 -5.12 3.16
C GLN A 130 -1.54 -4.90 1.80
N MET A 131 -0.35 -4.29 1.82
CA MET A 131 0.36 -3.93 0.60
C MET A 131 1.72 -4.61 0.53
N THR A 132 2.01 -5.15 -0.64
CA THR A 132 3.22 -5.92 -0.91
C THR A 132 4.02 -5.23 -2.01
N PHE A 133 5.32 -4.99 -1.81
CA PHE A 133 6.20 -4.28 -2.73
C PHE A 133 7.61 -4.86 -2.67
N LEU A 134 8.36 -4.75 -3.76
CA LEU A 134 9.74 -5.21 -3.83
C LEU A 134 10.64 -4.05 -4.23
N VAL A 135 11.61 -3.71 -3.38
CA VAL A 135 12.65 -2.73 -3.67
C VAL A 135 14.02 -3.37 -3.43
N THR A 136 15.01 -3.04 -4.28
CA THR A 136 16.37 -3.58 -4.18
C THR A 136 17.31 -2.70 -3.36
N THR A 137 16.94 -1.44 -3.19
CA THR A 137 17.64 -0.46 -2.36
C THR A 137 16.63 0.28 -1.49
N THR A 138 17.11 1.11 -0.55
CA THR A 138 16.19 1.97 0.21
C THR A 138 15.65 3.03 -0.75
N THR A 139 14.33 3.12 -0.86
CA THR A 139 13.63 3.92 -1.89
C THR A 139 12.64 4.84 -1.22
N GLN A 140 12.65 6.14 -1.50
CA GLN A 140 11.52 6.99 -1.13
C GLN A 140 10.33 6.64 -2.00
N ALA A 141 9.16 6.64 -1.41
CA ALA A 141 7.94 6.27 -2.09
C ALA A 141 6.79 7.16 -1.65
N LYS A 142 5.76 7.17 -2.48
CA LYS A 142 4.54 7.91 -2.25
C LYS A 142 3.38 6.93 -2.21
N LEU A 143 2.75 6.84 -1.04
CA LEU A 143 1.48 6.15 -0.86
C LEU A 143 0.35 7.11 -1.24
N VAL A 144 -0.40 6.76 -2.28
CA VAL A 144 -1.55 7.52 -2.75
C VAL A 144 -2.80 6.71 -2.41
N LEU A 145 -3.66 7.28 -1.57
CA LEU A 145 -4.98 6.73 -1.32
C LEU A 145 -5.95 7.49 -2.21
N GLU A 146 -6.54 6.80 -3.18
CA GLU A 146 -7.47 7.41 -4.13
C GLU A 146 -8.90 7.16 -3.66
N ARG A 147 -9.77 8.14 -3.89
CA ARG A 147 -11.21 7.95 -3.74
C ARG A 147 -11.68 7.01 -4.84
N ASP A 148 -12.50 6.02 -4.48
CA ASP A 148 -13.10 5.17 -5.50
C ASP A 148 -14.23 5.91 -6.20
N ASN A 149 -14.03 6.18 -7.50
CA ASN A 149 -14.91 7.00 -8.32
C ASN A 149 -15.53 6.16 -9.45
N PRO A 150 -16.67 5.50 -9.23
CA PRO A 150 -17.28 4.59 -10.21
C PRO A 150 -17.78 5.31 -11.48
N SER A 151 -17.93 6.64 -11.45
CA SER A 151 -18.40 7.41 -12.59
C SER A 151 -17.33 7.63 -13.67
N GLY A 152 -16.05 7.50 -13.31
CA GLY A 152 -14.92 7.81 -14.18
C GLY A 152 -14.76 9.29 -14.54
N LEU A 153 -15.54 10.17 -13.92
CA LEU A 153 -15.48 11.62 -14.12
C LEU A 153 -14.29 12.22 -13.38
N THR A 154 -13.33 12.77 -14.11
CA THR A 154 -12.06 13.28 -13.53
C THR A 154 -12.27 14.39 -12.49
N GLU A 155 -13.34 15.19 -12.62
CA GLU A 155 -13.70 16.21 -11.63
C GLU A 155 -14.08 15.63 -10.25
N LEU A 156 -14.34 14.32 -10.19
CA LEU A 156 -14.62 13.56 -8.98
C LEU A 156 -13.40 12.74 -8.53
N ASP A 157 -12.25 12.84 -9.19
CA ASP A 157 -11.04 12.20 -8.69
C ASP A 157 -10.49 12.99 -7.51
N LYS A 158 -10.27 12.29 -6.40
CA LYS A 158 -9.64 12.83 -5.21
C LYS A 158 -8.59 11.83 -4.74
N SER A 159 -7.48 12.34 -4.22
CA SER A 159 -6.48 11.51 -3.57
C SER A 159 -5.85 12.26 -2.40
N VAL A 160 -5.30 11.48 -1.47
CA VAL A 160 -4.37 11.98 -0.46
C VAL A 160 -3.05 11.23 -0.63
N GLU A 161 -1.95 11.93 -0.33
CA GLU A 161 -0.61 11.40 -0.54
C GLU A 161 0.17 11.42 0.77
N PHE A 162 0.90 10.34 1.03
CA PHE A 162 1.78 10.20 2.18
C PHE A 162 3.16 9.74 1.70
N SER A 163 4.21 10.36 2.24
CA SER A 163 5.58 9.97 1.93
C SER A 163 5.99 8.80 2.80
N LEU A 164 6.63 7.78 2.22
CA LEU A 164 7.14 6.60 2.92
C LEU A 164 8.58 6.34 2.50
N VAL A 165 9.34 5.63 3.35
CA VAL A 165 10.67 5.14 3.00
C VAL A 165 10.65 3.61 2.97
N LEU A 166 10.78 3.03 1.78
CA LEU A 166 10.73 1.59 1.58
C LEU A 166 12.12 1.00 1.84
N LYS A 167 12.19 -0.03 2.68
CA LYS A 167 13.39 -0.85 2.84
C LYS A 167 13.27 -2.14 2.03
N PRO A 168 14.38 -2.62 1.44
CA PRO A 168 14.43 -3.95 0.87
C PRO A 168 14.04 -5.00 1.93
N SER A 169 12.99 -5.76 1.64
CA SER A 169 12.73 -6.99 2.37
C SER A 169 13.73 -8.05 1.93
N GLU A 170 14.14 -8.94 2.83
CA GLU A 170 14.92 -10.09 2.43
C GLU A 170 14.09 -10.95 1.47
N THR A 171 14.66 -11.27 0.32
CA THR A 171 14.06 -12.16 -0.67
C THR A 171 14.82 -13.48 -0.74
N MET A 172 14.17 -14.49 -1.29
CA MET A 172 14.82 -15.69 -1.77
C MET A 172 14.39 -15.96 -3.21
N ASP A 173 15.26 -16.62 -3.95
CA ASP A 173 14.93 -17.13 -5.27
C ASP A 173 14.49 -18.59 -5.14
N LEU A 174 13.38 -18.94 -5.78
CA LEU A 174 12.87 -20.29 -5.93
C LEU A 174 12.60 -20.60 -7.40
N GLN A 175 12.43 -21.87 -7.72
CA GLN A 175 12.09 -22.32 -9.06
C GLN A 175 10.66 -22.85 -9.10
N VAL A 176 9.95 -22.58 -10.18
CA VAL A 176 8.68 -23.26 -10.51
C VAL A 176 8.85 -23.94 -11.85
N PHE A 177 8.27 -25.12 -12.02
CA PHE A 177 8.51 -25.94 -13.20
C PHE A 177 7.26 -26.02 -14.07
N PHE A 178 7.42 -25.68 -15.35
CA PHE A 178 6.35 -25.69 -16.35
C PHE A 178 6.75 -26.52 -17.56
N ASN A 179 5.79 -27.03 -18.33
CA ASN A 179 6.11 -27.60 -19.63
C ASN A 179 6.57 -26.49 -20.59
N ASN A 180 7.37 -26.85 -21.59
CA ASN A 180 7.80 -25.90 -22.63
C ASN A 180 7.88 -26.62 -23.98
N ASN A 181 7.15 -26.11 -24.98
CA ASN A 181 7.04 -26.77 -26.30
C ASN A 181 8.29 -26.60 -27.19
N GLU A 182 9.13 -25.59 -26.93
CA GLU A 182 10.37 -25.39 -27.67
C GLU A 182 11.52 -26.22 -27.11
N LEU A 183 11.56 -26.37 -25.78
CA LEU A 183 12.61 -27.14 -25.10
C LEU A 183 12.31 -28.65 -25.07
N ASP A 184 11.06 -29.07 -25.32
CA ASP A 184 10.66 -30.47 -25.48
C ASP A 184 9.93 -30.73 -26.82
N PRO A 185 10.65 -30.73 -27.95
CA PRO A 185 10.05 -30.92 -29.28
C PRO A 185 9.43 -32.30 -29.49
N GLU A 186 9.77 -33.28 -28.63
CA GLU A 186 9.21 -34.64 -28.66
C GLU A 186 7.85 -34.73 -27.96
N VAL A 187 7.42 -33.67 -27.25
CA VAL A 187 6.14 -33.59 -26.51
C VAL A 187 5.98 -34.78 -25.55
N SER A 188 6.98 -34.99 -24.70
CA SER A 188 7.06 -36.13 -23.77
C SER A 188 6.04 -36.08 -22.63
N CYS A 189 5.30 -34.96 -22.49
CA CYS A 189 4.35 -34.63 -21.42
C CYS A 189 4.97 -34.47 -20.03
N VAL A 190 6.03 -35.21 -19.71
CA VAL A 190 6.65 -35.26 -18.38
C VAL A 190 7.84 -34.29 -18.21
N LYS A 191 8.44 -33.82 -19.30
CA LYS A 191 9.53 -32.84 -19.20
C LYS A 191 8.97 -31.48 -18.81
N VAL A 192 9.51 -30.94 -17.72
CA VAL A 192 9.23 -29.61 -17.20
C VAL A 192 10.55 -28.88 -16.99
N PHE A 193 10.52 -27.56 -17.12
CA PHE A 193 11.69 -26.71 -17.11
C PHE A 193 11.53 -25.60 -16.06
N PRO A 194 12.62 -25.25 -15.35
CA PRO A 194 12.55 -24.29 -14.27
C PRO A 194 12.41 -22.86 -14.78
N VAL A 195 11.58 -22.09 -14.08
CA VAL A 195 11.54 -20.64 -14.16
C VAL A 195 11.80 -20.09 -12.77
N GLN A 196 12.69 -19.09 -12.68
CA GLN A 196 12.99 -18.45 -11.41
C GLN A 196 11.85 -17.54 -10.97
N ARG A 197 11.56 -17.56 -9.67
CA ARG A 197 10.67 -16.64 -8.97
C ARG A 197 11.43 -16.02 -7.82
N ARG A 198 11.30 -14.71 -7.68
CA ARG A 198 11.78 -14.00 -6.50
C ARG A 198 10.59 -13.78 -5.57
N VAL A 199 10.70 -14.31 -4.36
CA VAL A 199 9.66 -14.16 -3.32
C VAL A 199 10.26 -13.59 -2.05
N PHE A 200 9.41 -13.11 -1.15
CA PHE A 200 9.87 -12.74 0.19
C PHE A 200 10.41 -13.95 0.93
N LYS A 201 11.44 -13.72 1.72
CA LYS A 201 11.99 -14.76 2.59
C LYS A 201 10.91 -15.22 3.57
N THR A 202 10.73 -16.53 3.61
CA THR A 202 9.72 -17.22 4.41
C THR A 202 10.34 -18.46 5.05
N LEU A 203 9.74 -18.93 6.14
CA LEU A 203 10.10 -20.20 6.77
C LEU A 203 9.47 -21.41 6.04
N GLU A 204 8.53 -21.17 5.12
CA GLU A 204 7.81 -22.20 4.35
C GLU A 204 8.10 -22.11 2.83
N PRO A 205 9.36 -22.26 2.38
CA PRO A 205 9.71 -22.05 0.97
C PRO A 205 9.02 -23.02 0.00
N ALA A 206 8.74 -24.25 0.43
CA ALA A 206 7.98 -25.23 -0.37
C ALA A 206 6.53 -24.80 -0.61
N LYS A 207 5.90 -24.19 0.40
CA LYS A 207 4.55 -23.63 0.27
C LYS A 207 4.55 -22.47 -0.72
N ALA A 208 5.49 -21.53 -0.56
CA ALA A 208 5.63 -20.40 -1.46
C ALA A 208 5.88 -20.85 -2.91
N ALA A 209 6.72 -21.86 -3.14
CA ALA A 209 6.96 -22.38 -4.49
C ALA A 209 5.70 -22.96 -5.14
N ILE A 210 4.86 -23.69 -4.39
CA ILE A 210 3.59 -24.19 -4.91
C ILE A 210 2.61 -23.05 -5.17
N GLU A 211 2.51 -22.07 -4.27
CA GLU A 211 1.66 -20.89 -4.49
C GLU A 211 2.08 -20.10 -5.74
N GLU A 212 3.38 -19.95 -6.00
CA GLU A 212 3.89 -19.36 -7.25
C GLU A 212 3.60 -20.23 -8.48
N LEU A 213 3.70 -21.56 -8.37
CA LEU A 213 3.37 -22.48 -9.45
C LEU A 213 1.89 -22.35 -9.86
N LEU A 214 0.99 -22.24 -8.88
CA LEU A 214 -0.45 -22.12 -9.11
C LEU A 214 -0.86 -20.82 -9.82
N LYS A 215 -0.02 -19.77 -9.78
CA LYS A 215 -0.23 -18.54 -10.56
C LYS A 215 -0.02 -18.76 -12.06
N GLY A 216 0.70 -19.84 -12.43
CA GLY A 216 1.04 -20.16 -13.81
C GLY A 216 2.18 -19.31 -14.37
N PRO A 217 2.48 -19.48 -15.68
CA PRO A 217 3.48 -18.68 -16.37
C PRO A 217 3.04 -17.22 -16.49
N THR A 218 3.99 -16.30 -16.41
CA THR A 218 3.77 -14.89 -16.75
C THR A 218 3.56 -14.71 -18.25
N SER A 219 3.01 -13.57 -18.70
CA SER A 219 2.86 -13.30 -20.14
C SER A 219 4.20 -13.33 -20.91
N ASN A 220 5.29 -12.92 -20.25
CA ASN A 220 6.63 -13.02 -20.83
C ASN A 220 7.10 -14.47 -20.97
N GLU A 221 6.88 -15.31 -19.95
CA GLU A 221 7.23 -16.74 -20.02
C GLU A 221 6.38 -17.49 -21.04
N ALA A 222 5.09 -17.18 -21.13
CA ALA A 222 4.21 -17.75 -22.14
C ALA A 222 4.69 -17.41 -23.56
N SER A 223 5.24 -16.21 -23.78
CA SER A 223 5.86 -15.82 -25.06
C SER A 223 7.14 -16.60 -25.38
N GLN A 224 7.74 -17.24 -24.38
CA GLN A 224 8.88 -18.16 -24.48
C GLN A 224 8.42 -19.63 -24.45
N SER A 225 7.17 -19.89 -24.82
CA SER A 225 6.57 -21.22 -24.94
C SER A 225 6.38 -22.01 -23.63
N TYR A 226 6.54 -21.38 -22.45
CA TYR A 226 6.20 -22.00 -21.17
C TYR A 226 4.68 -22.08 -20.97
N GLN A 227 4.21 -23.24 -20.51
CA GLN A 227 2.79 -23.53 -20.34
C GLN A 227 2.53 -24.33 -19.06
N THR A 228 1.40 -24.06 -18.40
CA THR A 228 0.91 -24.88 -17.30
C THR A 228 -0.18 -25.84 -17.77
N SER A 229 -0.16 -27.06 -17.23
CA SER A 229 -1.22 -28.05 -17.41
C SER A 229 -2.23 -28.04 -16.25
N LEU A 230 -1.94 -27.27 -15.19
CA LEU A 230 -2.79 -27.11 -14.02
C LEU A 230 -4.12 -26.47 -14.41
N PRO A 231 -5.27 -27.00 -13.93
CA PRO A 231 -6.56 -26.32 -14.08
C PRO A 231 -6.57 -24.94 -13.42
N GLN A 232 -7.53 -24.12 -13.82
CA GLN A 232 -7.81 -22.87 -13.13
C GLN A 232 -8.44 -23.13 -11.75
N ASN A 233 -8.31 -22.16 -10.84
CA ASN A 233 -8.91 -22.18 -9.50
C ASN A 233 -8.43 -23.32 -8.59
N VAL A 234 -7.30 -23.94 -8.91
CA VAL A 234 -6.59 -24.84 -7.99
C VAL A 234 -6.08 -24.03 -6.81
N LYS A 235 -6.35 -24.51 -5.60
CA LYS A 235 -5.94 -23.91 -4.34
C LYS A 235 -5.19 -24.93 -3.51
N LEU A 236 -4.13 -24.46 -2.85
CA LEU A 236 -3.41 -25.24 -1.86
C LEU A 236 -4.22 -25.28 -0.56
N ASN A 237 -4.63 -26.47 -0.13
CA ASN A 237 -5.29 -26.67 1.16
C ASN A 237 -4.25 -26.84 2.27
N LYS A 238 -3.25 -27.71 2.05
CA LYS A 238 -2.25 -28.06 3.04
C LYS A 238 -0.96 -28.54 2.38
N ILE A 239 0.17 -28.23 3.01
CA ILE A 239 1.47 -28.79 2.67
C ILE A 239 2.25 -29.14 3.93
N GLY A 240 3.08 -30.18 3.85
CA GLY A 240 3.99 -30.56 4.93
C GLY A 240 5.12 -31.42 4.40
N ILE A 241 6.27 -31.38 5.07
CA ILE A 241 7.43 -32.20 4.75
C ILE A 241 7.82 -32.99 5.99
N ALA A 242 7.86 -34.31 5.87
CA ALA A 242 8.28 -35.19 6.94
C ALA A 242 9.12 -36.34 6.37
N LYS A 243 10.29 -36.59 6.97
CA LYS A 243 11.17 -37.72 6.62
C LYS A 243 11.47 -37.84 5.11
N GLY A 244 11.70 -36.71 4.43
CA GLY A 244 11.99 -36.71 3.00
C GLY A 244 10.77 -36.69 2.08
N VAL A 245 9.56 -36.81 2.61
CA VAL A 245 8.33 -36.83 1.79
C VAL A 245 7.57 -35.53 1.95
N ALA A 246 7.31 -34.84 0.84
CA ALA A 246 6.43 -33.68 0.78
C ALA A 246 4.99 -34.15 0.49
N THR A 247 4.07 -33.93 1.42
CA THR A 247 2.63 -34.12 1.20
C THR A 247 2.01 -32.79 0.80
N VAL A 248 1.30 -32.74 -0.32
CA VAL A 248 0.66 -31.53 -0.85
C VAL A 248 -0.79 -31.82 -1.22
N ASP A 249 -1.71 -31.12 -0.55
CA ASP A 249 -3.15 -31.29 -0.71
C ASP A 249 -3.76 -30.07 -1.40
N PHE A 250 -4.58 -30.33 -2.41
CA PHE A 250 -5.28 -29.31 -3.19
C PHE A 250 -6.80 -29.48 -3.12
N ASN A 251 -7.53 -28.45 -3.52
CA ASN A 251 -8.97 -28.56 -3.72
C ASN A 251 -9.34 -29.38 -4.98
N GLU A 252 -10.63 -29.70 -5.12
CA GLU A 252 -11.21 -30.51 -6.20
C GLU A 252 -10.95 -29.96 -7.61
N ALA A 253 -10.65 -28.66 -7.74
CA ALA A 253 -10.33 -28.04 -9.02
C ALA A 253 -9.13 -28.70 -9.71
N LEU A 254 -8.20 -29.30 -8.95
CA LEU A 254 -7.04 -30.00 -9.51
C LEU A 254 -7.45 -31.22 -10.35
N GLY A 255 -8.56 -31.88 -10.01
CA GLY A 255 -9.10 -33.02 -10.75
C GLY A 255 -10.17 -32.65 -11.79
N TYR A 256 -10.60 -31.39 -11.82
CA TYR A 256 -11.72 -30.97 -12.65
C TYR A 256 -11.32 -30.89 -14.13
N GLN A 257 -12.03 -31.62 -14.99
CA GLN A 257 -11.78 -31.68 -16.45
C GLN A 257 -10.34 -32.05 -16.82
N VAL A 258 -9.67 -32.83 -15.96
CA VAL A 258 -8.37 -33.41 -16.26
C VAL A 258 -8.60 -34.81 -16.81
N GLY A 259 -8.40 -34.97 -18.12
CA GLY A 259 -8.44 -36.26 -18.80
C GLY A 259 -7.23 -36.42 -19.72
N GLY A 260 -6.82 -37.66 -19.92
CA GLY A 260 -5.69 -38.02 -20.76
C GLY A 260 -4.38 -38.15 -19.98
N SER A 261 -3.72 -39.29 -20.18
CA SER A 261 -2.44 -39.65 -19.56
C SER A 261 -1.37 -38.56 -19.64
N CYS A 262 -1.31 -37.84 -20.75
CA CYS A 262 -0.35 -36.75 -20.97
C CYS A 262 -0.56 -35.59 -20.00
N ARG A 263 -1.78 -35.06 -19.90
CA ARG A 263 -2.10 -33.92 -19.04
C ARG A 263 -1.94 -34.27 -17.57
N VAL A 264 -2.39 -35.46 -17.18
CA VAL A 264 -2.20 -36.00 -15.82
C VAL A 264 -0.72 -36.07 -15.45
N SER A 265 0.11 -36.62 -16.34
CA SER A 265 1.55 -36.76 -16.10
C SER A 265 2.25 -35.41 -16.04
N ALA A 266 1.84 -34.46 -16.88
CA ALA A 266 2.33 -33.09 -16.88
C ALA A 266 2.00 -32.37 -15.56
N ILE A 267 0.76 -32.46 -15.08
CA ILE A 267 0.35 -31.88 -13.78
C ILE A 267 1.22 -32.45 -12.64
N ARG A 268 1.37 -33.78 -12.59
CA ARG A 268 2.20 -34.45 -11.58
C ARG A 268 3.66 -34.00 -11.67
N ALA A 269 4.23 -33.88 -12.86
CA ALA A 269 5.60 -33.43 -13.08
C ALA A 269 5.83 -31.98 -12.62
N GLN A 270 4.93 -31.04 -12.97
CA GLN A 270 5.05 -29.64 -12.55
C GLN A 270 5.07 -29.49 -11.02
N ILE A 271 4.17 -30.19 -10.32
CA ILE A 271 4.10 -30.17 -8.85
C ILE A 271 5.33 -30.86 -8.25
N THR A 272 5.69 -32.03 -8.77
CA THR A 272 6.77 -32.86 -8.20
C THR A 272 8.12 -32.19 -8.34
N GLU A 273 8.50 -31.72 -9.53
CA GLU A 273 9.80 -31.07 -9.75
C GLU A 273 9.92 -29.74 -9.00
N THR A 274 8.81 -28.99 -8.89
CA THR A 274 8.77 -27.78 -8.05
C THR A 274 9.07 -28.10 -6.59
N LEU A 275 8.60 -29.22 -6.03
CA LEU A 275 8.92 -29.60 -4.65
C LEU A 275 10.30 -30.26 -4.51
N LYS A 276 10.73 -31.02 -5.50
CA LYS A 276 12.05 -31.68 -5.51
C LYS A 276 13.23 -30.74 -5.68
N GLN A 277 13.00 -29.47 -6.02
CA GLN A 277 14.06 -28.44 -5.95
C GLN A 277 14.68 -28.34 -4.55
N PHE A 278 13.92 -28.67 -3.49
CA PHE A 278 14.38 -28.58 -2.11
C PHE A 278 15.13 -29.86 -1.74
N PRO A 279 16.41 -29.80 -1.34
CA PRO A 279 17.22 -31.01 -1.06
C PRO A 279 16.65 -31.93 0.03
N SER A 280 15.78 -31.39 0.90
CA SER A 280 15.09 -32.17 1.92
C SER A 280 13.91 -33.00 1.40
N VAL A 281 13.51 -32.84 0.14
CA VAL A 281 12.37 -33.53 -0.49
C VAL A 281 12.91 -34.57 -1.47
N GLN A 282 12.67 -35.84 -1.15
CA GLN A 282 13.04 -37.01 -1.95
C GLN A 282 11.82 -37.52 -2.73
N ASP A 283 10.64 -37.46 -2.11
CA ASP A 283 9.38 -37.93 -2.69
C ASP A 283 8.24 -36.92 -2.46
N VAL A 284 7.22 -37.00 -3.31
CA VAL A 284 6.05 -36.12 -3.27
C VAL A 284 4.77 -36.97 -3.31
N VAL A 285 3.86 -36.70 -2.39
CA VAL A 285 2.52 -37.28 -2.35
C VAL A 285 1.51 -36.17 -2.58
N ILE A 286 0.77 -36.27 -3.68
CA ILE A 286 -0.28 -35.32 -4.06
C ILE A 286 -1.61 -35.87 -3.56
N SER A 287 -2.46 -35.01 -3.01
CA SER A 287 -3.84 -35.33 -2.64
C SER A 287 -4.84 -34.27 -3.10
N ILE A 288 -6.11 -34.68 -3.25
CA ILE A 288 -7.24 -33.79 -3.50
C ILE A 288 -8.22 -33.95 -2.35
N ASN A 289 -8.44 -32.90 -1.56
CA ASN A 289 -9.30 -32.91 -0.37
C ASN A 289 -9.01 -34.11 0.57
N GLY A 290 -7.72 -34.42 0.75
CA GLY A 290 -7.22 -35.52 1.56
C GLY A 290 -7.22 -36.90 0.90
N GLN A 291 -7.73 -37.05 -0.33
CA GLN A 291 -7.71 -38.32 -1.06
C GLN A 291 -6.45 -38.45 -1.92
N THR A 292 -5.77 -39.59 -1.82
CA THR A 292 -4.54 -39.90 -2.59
C THR A 292 -4.77 -40.94 -3.69
N GLU A 293 -5.73 -41.83 -3.49
CA GLU A 293 -6.09 -42.87 -4.45
C GLU A 293 -7.09 -42.34 -5.48
N ASP A 294 -7.05 -42.89 -6.69
CA ASP A 294 -7.97 -42.55 -7.78
C ASP A 294 -8.02 -41.06 -8.19
N ILE A 295 -7.07 -40.24 -7.70
CA ILE A 295 -6.88 -38.86 -8.16
C ILE A 295 -6.00 -38.84 -9.41
N LEU A 296 -6.25 -37.89 -10.29
CA LEU A 296 -5.42 -37.63 -11.47
C LEU A 296 -5.10 -38.96 -12.19
N GLN A 297 -6.14 -39.68 -12.57
CA GLN A 297 -6.05 -40.94 -13.31
C GLN A 297 -6.00 -40.66 -14.82
N PRO A 298 -5.16 -41.38 -15.58
CA PRO A 298 -5.08 -41.27 -17.05
C PRO A 298 -6.40 -41.42 -17.79
#